data_AF-A0A841GGB4-F1
#
_entry.id   AF-A0A841GGB4-F1
#
_cell.length_a   1.000
_cell.length_b   1.000
_cell.length_c   1.000
_cell.angle_alpha   90.00
_cell.angle_beta   90.00
_cell.angle_gamma   90.00
#
_symmetry.space_group_name_H-M   'P 1'
#
loop_
_entity.id
_entity.type
_entity.pdbx_description
1 polymer ?
#
loop_
_entity_poly.entity_id
_entity_poly.type
_entity_poly.pdbx_seq_one_letter_code
_entity_poly.pdbx_strand_id
1 'polypeptide(L)'
;MLVNFFNTRVGFIMLLIVFLTISCFAQQSTISGQFTETKAGMFYTFTRVVQLHDTPLTSVYAPFDLYNTRFGQITLKGETFDVITGLKDGKDIILVDGNRNKNFSDDEIYAQTLSGMNVNTYIVKLIFSDGSGYYIALWRIEDKLYYCGITRREGILYVGEKSYKAAIAETDSDGWYTKDAILLMVDLNGNGKFDGPEFFRKYLKIGEEYFTIESVTKNGEAIVLEKSSTSVLVPFIGETFPDISFKELSGKTVNLVEKAREWKVIYFNFLTASEVSKINMWLDAFSEFLKMGVRSYVLLVAPSSCNCTSCEECSLDLESLAKKYKDITIVPISREKLDEITIRLRLLYPETLMVISPDNVLVYRTSAGVVTEGVIWKHTITMPTVGQISNLIEALAKN
;
A
#
# COMPACT_ATOMS: atom_id res chain seq x y z
N MET A 1 -56.11 -35.75 36.52
CA MET A 1 -54.75 -35.86 37.07
C MET A 1 -53.83 -36.26 35.92
N LEU A 2 -53.45 -35.27 35.11
CA LEU A 2 -52.57 -35.45 33.96
C LEU A 2 -52.10 -34.04 33.58
N VAL A 3 -50.90 -33.99 33.02
CA VAL A 3 -50.20 -32.83 32.45
C VAL A 3 -49.10 -32.23 33.35
N ASN A 4 -47.93 -32.09 32.72
CA ASN A 4 -46.66 -31.47 33.17
C ASN A 4 -45.57 -32.36 33.75
N PHE A 5 -45.37 -33.55 33.15
CA PHE A 5 -44.08 -34.26 33.19
C PHE A 5 -43.45 -34.45 31.78
N PHE A 6 -43.86 -33.62 30.81
CA PHE A 6 -43.12 -33.38 29.57
C PHE A 6 -42.43 -32.01 29.74
N ASN A 7 -41.13 -31.79 29.54
CA ASN A 7 -40.02 -32.66 29.20
C ASN A 7 -38.77 -31.76 29.35
N THR A 8 -38.37 -31.43 30.58
CA THR A 8 -37.25 -30.50 30.83
C THR A 8 -35.95 -30.97 30.19
N ARG A 9 -35.78 -32.29 30.02
CA ARG A 9 -34.67 -32.88 29.27
C ARG A 9 -34.75 -32.62 27.76
N VAL A 10 -35.92 -32.75 27.14
CA VAL A 10 -36.07 -32.44 25.70
C VAL A 10 -35.98 -30.94 25.45
N GLY A 11 -36.48 -30.11 26.37
CA GLY A 11 -36.28 -28.66 26.32
C GLY A 11 -34.80 -28.27 26.41
N PHE A 12 -34.05 -28.92 27.31
CA PHE A 12 -32.60 -28.71 27.42
C PHE A 12 -31.84 -29.20 26.19
N ILE A 13 -32.18 -30.38 25.65
CA ILE A 13 -31.57 -30.91 24.42
C ILE A 13 -31.87 -30.01 23.21
N MET A 14 -33.11 -29.52 23.07
CA MET A 14 -33.48 -28.54 22.05
C MET A 14 -32.67 -27.25 22.20
N LEU A 15 -32.52 -26.72 23.41
CA LEU A 15 -31.73 -25.53 23.68
C LEU A 15 -30.25 -25.74 23.34
N LEU A 16 -29.72 -26.92 23.64
CA LEU A 16 -28.35 -27.30 23.33
C LEU A 16 -28.12 -27.44 21.81
N ILE A 17 -29.08 -28.01 21.08
CA ILE A 17 -29.08 -28.08 19.62
C ILE A 17 -29.19 -26.68 19.00
N VAL A 18 -30.03 -25.81 19.55
CA VAL A 18 -30.15 -24.40 19.12
C VAL A 18 -28.84 -23.65 19.37
N PHE A 19 -28.21 -23.83 20.53
CA PHE A 19 -26.89 -23.24 20.81
C PHE A 19 -25.80 -23.81 19.90
N LEU A 20 -25.73 -25.13 19.71
CA LEU A 20 -24.78 -25.78 18.80
C LEU A 20 -24.99 -25.35 17.35
N THR A 21 -26.24 -25.23 16.90
CA THR A 21 -26.53 -24.74 15.54
C THR A 21 -26.18 -23.26 15.42
N ILE A 22 -26.51 -22.40 16.38
CA ILE A 22 -26.08 -20.99 16.37
C ILE A 22 -24.54 -20.88 16.40
N SER A 23 -23.83 -21.73 17.15
CA SER A 23 -22.36 -21.73 17.18
C SER A 23 -21.74 -22.33 15.91
N CYS A 24 -22.36 -23.31 15.27
CA CYS A 24 -21.94 -23.86 13.97
C CYS A 24 -22.30 -22.94 12.80
N PHE A 25 -23.33 -22.09 12.94
CA PHE A 25 -23.75 -21.10 11.95
C PHE A 25 -23.28 -19.68 12.26
N ALA A 26 -22.57 -19.47 13.37
CA ALA A 26 -21.75 -18.29 13.58
C ALA A 26 -20.59 -18.37 12.58
N GLN A 27 -20.87 -17.99 11.33
CA GLN A 27 -19.85 -17.68 10.35
C GLN A 27 -18.80 -16.83 11.05
N GLN A 28 -17.53 -17.20 10.90
CA GLN A 28 -16.42 -16.37 11.33
C GLN A 28 -16.54 -15.02 10.61
N SER A 29 -17.22 -14.07 11.26
CA SER A 29 -17.31 -12.69 10.80
C SER A 29 -15.96 -11.99 10.96
N THR A 30 -15.05 -12.59 11.72
CA THR A 30 -13.73 -12.08 12.00
C THR A 30 -12.64 -13.09 11.66
N ILE A 31 -11.53 -12.57 11.17
CA ILE A 31 -10.27 -13.26 10.88
C ILE A 31 -9.22 -12.68 11.82
N SER A 32 -8.37 -13.52 12.39
CA SER A 32 -7.28 -13.07 13.26
C SER A 32 -5.92 -13.38 12.65
N GLY A 33 -4.95 -12.49 12.83
CA GLY A 33 -3.54 -12.73 12.51
C GLY A 33 -2.64 -12.53 13.72
N GLN A 34 -1.52 -13.28 13.73
CA GLN A 34 -0.49 -13.24 14.77
C GLN A 34 0.88 -13.05 14.10
N PHE A 35 1.65 -12.06 14.53
CA PHE A 35 2.92 -11.63 13.93
C PHE A 35 4.04 -11.55 14.96
N THR A 36 4.72 -12.68 15.16
CA THR A 36 5.72 -12.86 16.21
C THR A 36 7.14 -12.49 15.77
N GLU A 37 7.41 -12.44 14.46
CA GLU A 37 8.76 -12.23 13.94
C GLU A 37 8.97 -10.79 13.48
N THR A 38 9.86 -10.04 14.13
CA THR A 38 10.27 -8.71 13.67
C THR A 38 11.40 -8.82 12.64
N LYS A 39 11.18 -8.29 11.44
CA LYS A 39 12.18 -8.24 10.36
C LYS A 39 12.33 -6.84 9.81
N ALA A 40 13.53 -6.54 9.34
CA ALA A 40 13.76 -5.39 8.48
C ALA A 40 13.27 -5.75 7.06
N GLY A 41 12.57 -4.86 6.37
CA GLY A 41 11.99 -5.16 5.06
C GLY A 41 10.65 -4.49 4.82
N MET A 42 10.57 -3.38 4.10
CA MET A 42 9.28 -2.84 3.63
C MET A 42 9.50 -1.71 2.61
N PHE A 43 8.41 -1.21 2.02
CA PHE A 43 8.44 0.01 1.21
C PHE A 43 8.70 1.24 2.07
N TYR A 44 9.21 2.30 1.46
CA TYR A 44 9.32 3.60 2.12
C TYR A 44 7.95 4.02 2.69
N THR A 45 7.93 4.21 4.01
CA THR A 45 6.88 4.90 4.74
C THR A 45 7.03 6.40 4.62
N PHE A 46 6.14 7.14 5.27
CA PHE A 46 6.33 8.57 5.44
C PHE A 46 7.68 8.88 6.08
N THR A 47 8.45 9.68 5.35
CA THR A 47 9.77 10.14 5.80
C THR A 47 9.60 11.25 6.81
N ARG A 48 10.39 11.20 7.88
CA ARG A 48 10.48 12.23 8.91
C ARG A 48 11.84 12.90 8.90
N VAL A 49 11.88 14.18 9.25
CA VAL A 49 13.13 14.95 9.34
C VAL A 49 13.66 14.87 10.77
N VAL A 50 14.95 14.58 10.92
CA VAL A 50 15.65 14.74 12.19
C VAL A 50 16.15 16.18 12.26
N GLN A 51 15.71 16.92 13.29
CA GLN A 51 16.25 18.25 13.53
C GLN A 51 17.69 18.13 14.04
N LEU A 52 18.61 18.82 13.37
CA LEU A 52 20.02 18.81 13.67
C LEU A 52 20.45 20.12 14.35
N HIS A 53 21.35 20.01 15.31
CA HIS A 53 21.85 21.10 16.14
C HIS A 53 23.38 21.08 16.19
N ASP A 54 23.96 22.25 16.45
CA ASP A 54 25.41 22.46 16.51
C ASP A 54 26.01 22.03 17.85
N THR A 55 25.16 21.87 18.87
CA THR A 55 25.55 21.47 20.22
C THR A 55 24.84 20.20 20.64
N PRO A 56 25.47 19.33 21.45
CA PRO A 56 24.83 18.12 21.94
C PRO A 56 23.60 18.45 22.79
N LEU A 57 22.48 17.77 22.53
CA LEU A 57 21.28 17.86 23.36
C LEU A 57 21.41 17.06 24.66
N THR A 58 22.20 15.97 24.63
CA THR A 58 22.53 15.14 25.79
C THR A 58 24.01 14.74 25.76
N SER A 59 24.56 14.35 26.91
CA SER A 59 25.93 13.83 26.98
C SER A 59 25.97 12.40 26.46
N VAL A 60 26.87 12.14 25.51
CA VAL A 60 26.99 10.88 24.79
C VAL A 60 28.44 10.55 24.49
N TYR A 61 28.77 9.26 24.43
CA TYR A 61 30.08 8.76 24.03
C TYR A 61 30.08 8.38 22.55
N ALA A 62 30.89 9.08 21.76
CA ALA A 62 31.20 8.70 20.38
C ALA A 62 32.55 7.94 20.35
N PRO A 63 32.65 6.82 19.62
CA PRO A 63 33.87 6.00 19.57
C PRO A 63 35.06 6.66 18.85
N PHE A 64 34.85 7.80 18.19
CA PHE A 64 35.87 8.55 17.47
C PHE A 64 35.42 10.00 17.23
N ASP A 65 36.38 10.89 17.00
CA ASP A 65 36.10 12.28 16.66
C ASP A 65 35.51 12.41 15.25
N LEU A 66 34.58 13.35 15.11
CA LEU A 66 33.93 13.71 13.85
C LEU A 66 34.18 15.18 13.55
N TYR A 67 34.40 15.50 12.27
CA TYR A 67 34.42 16.87 11.78
C TYR A 67 33.02 17.33 11.39
N ASN A 68 32.74 18.64 11.52
CA ASN A 68 31.43 19.23 11.22
C ASN A 68 30.25 18.52 11.90
N THR A 69 30.45 18.13 13.16
CA THR A 69 29.49 17.34 13.92
C THR A 69 28.19 18.09 14.13
N ARG A 70 27.08 17.39 13.89
CA ARG A 70 25.72 17.82 14.23
C ARG A 70 25.03 16.75 15.05
N PHE A 71 24.14 17.20 15.93
CA PHE A 71 23.44 16.36 16.91
C PHE A 71 21.95 16.44 16.68
N GLY A 72 21.25 15.32 16.75
CA GLY A 72 19.81 15.24 16.60
C GLY A 72 19.21 14.17 17.49
N GLN A 73 17.89 14.08 17.45
CA GLN A 73 17.14 13.09 18.22
C GLN A 73 15.98 12.54 17.37
N ILE A 74 15.82 11.23 17.41
CA ILE A 74 14.67 10.53 16.82
C ILE A 74 13.72 10.17 17.94
N THR A 75 12.45 10.55 17.82
CA THR A 75 11.42 10.16 18.80
C THR A 75 10.45 9.18 18.16
N LEU A 76 10.41 7.96 18.69
CA LEU A 76 9.58 6.85 18.25
C LEU A 76 8.97 6.18 19.48
N LYS A 77 7.68 5.85 19.43
CA LYS A 77 6.98 5.20 20.55
C LYS A 77 7.02 6.01 21.86
N GLY A 78 7.23 7.33 21.78
CA GLY A 78 7.46 8.19 22.95
C GLY A 78 8.84 8.05 23.59
N GLU A 79 9.75 7.28 22.99
CA GLU A 79 11.13 7.12 23.40
C GLU A 79 12.06 7.89 22.46
N THR A 80 13.15 8.45 22.99
CA THR A 80 14.09 9.28 22.23
C THR A 80 15.43 8.57 22.08
N PHE A 81 15.96 8.57 20.86
CA PHE A 81 17.23 7.98 20.45
C PHE A 81 18.14 9.10 19.94
N ASP A 82 19.34 9.24 20.50
CA ASP A 82 20.27 10.29 20.09
C ASP A 82 20.95 9.93 18.77
N VAL A 83 21.22 10.95 17.97
CA VAL A 83 21.84 10.83 16.65
C VAL A 83 23.00 11.79 16.54
N ILE A 84 24.12 11.31 16.02
CA ILE A 84 25.29 12.13 15.68
C ILE A 84 25.58 11.95 14.19
N THR A 85 25.79 13.06 13.48
CA THR A 85 26.27 13.03 12.10
C THR A 85 27.49 13.93 11.95
N GLY A 86 28.41 13.56 11.06
CA GLY A 86 29.62 14.32 10.79
C GLY A 86 30.48 13.63 9.75
N LEU A 87 31.72 14.08 9.62
CA LEU A 87 32.69 13.54 8.67
C LEU A 87 33.82 12.80 9.39
N LYS A 88 34.13 11.60 8.92
CA LYS A 88 35.33 10.85 9.28
C LYS A 88 36.11 10.53 8.00
N ASP A 89 37.37 10.94 7.92
CA ASP A 89 38.22 10.73 6.75
C ASP A 89 37.57 11.17 5.42
N GLY A 90 36.84 12.29 5.47
CA GLY A 90 36.12 12.85 4.31
C GLY A 90 34.82 12.13 3.92
N LYS A 91 34.39 11.11 4.67
CA LYS A 91 33.13 10.39 4.46
C LYS A 91 32.09 10.79 5.49
N ASP A 92 30.85 10.96 5.05
CA ASP A 92 29.70 11.13 5.94
C ASP A 92 29.53 9.90 6.81
N ILE A 93 29.33 10.13 8.11
CA ILE A 93 29.01 9.13 9.10
C ILE A 93 27.72 9.54 9.80
N ILE A 94 26.87 8.55 10.09
CA ILE A 94 25.70 8.68 10.95
C ILE A 94 25.83 7.62 12.03
N LEU A 95 25.77 8.05 13.29
CA LEU A 95 25.72 7.21 14.48
C LEU A 95 24.35 7.42 15.15
N VAL A 96 23.75 6.34 15.63
CA VAL A 96 22.46 6.36 16.34
C VAL A 96 22.58 5.48 17.57
N ASP A 97 22.26 6.03 18.74
CA ASP A 97 22.22 5.31 20.02
C ASP A 97 20.94 4.47 20.05
N GLY A 98 21.02 3.26 19.51
CA GLY A 98 19.88 2.39 19.23
C GLY A 98 19.30 1.74 20.49
N ASN A 99 20.09 1.58 21.54
CA ASN A 99 19.67 0.98 22.81
C ASN A 99 19.47 2.01 23.94
N ARG A 100 19.80 3.30 23.69
CA ARG A 100 19.69 4.46 24.59
C ARG A 100 20.64 4.43 25.79
N ASN A 101 21.75 3.71 25.68
CA ASN A 101 22.77 3.62 26.74
C ASN A 101 23.78 4.78 26.71
N LYS A 102 23.64 5.73 25.77
CA LYS A 102 24.52 6.89 25.52
C LYS A 102 25.90 6.51 25.01
N ASN A 103 26.10 5.30 24.51
CA ASN A 103 27.36 4.76 24.04
C ASN A 103 27.20 4.24 22.60
N PHE A 104 27.60 5.05 21.63
CA PHE A 104 27.48 4.72 20.21
C PHE A 104 28.45 3.63 19.71
N SER A 105 29.25 3.01 20.58
CA SER A 105 30.24 2.01 20.19
C SER A 105 29.68 0.58 20.09
N ASP A 106 28.51 0.32 20.68
CA ASP A 106 27.90 -1.01 20.70
C ASP A 106 26.65 -1.13 19.79
N ASP A 107 26.34 -0.08 19.03
CA ASP A 107 25.21 -0.06 18.11
C ASP A 107 25.54 -0.67 16.74
N GLU A 108 24.63 -1.50 16.24
CA GLU A 108 24.72 -2.11 14.91
C GLU A 108 24.13 -1.19 13.84
N ILE A 109 25.00 -0.64 12.98
CA ILE A 109 24.62 0.22 11.86
C ILE A 109 25.10 -0.40 10.55
N TYR A 110 24.16 -0.67 9.65
CA TYR A 110 24.44 -1.21 8.32
C TYR A 110 24.29 -0.12 7.27
N ALA A 111 25.32 0.11 6.45
CA ALA A 111 25.22 1.05 5.33
C ALA A 111 24.86 0.31 4.04
N GLN A 112 23.84 0.79 3.33
CA GLN A 112 23.45 0.33 2.00
C GLN A 112 23.32 1.54 1.07
N THR A 113 24.02 1.53 -0.07
CA THR A 113 23.80 2.53 -1.12
C THR A 113 22.60 2.11 -1.96
N LEU A 114 21.59 2.98 -2.03
CA LEU A 114 20.41 2.73 -2.86
C LEU A 114 20.66 3.13 -4.31
N SER A 115 20.71 2.14 -5.19
CA SER A 115 20.72 2.35 -6.64
C SER A 115 19.52 3.20 -7.08
N GLY A 116 19.78 4.34 -7.72
CA GLY A 116 18.77 5.26 -8.26
C GLY A 116 18.72 6.64 -7.60
N MET A 117 19.03 6.76 -6.30
CA MET A 117 19.11 8.07 -5.60
C MET A 117 20.55 8.54 -5.39
N ASN A 118 21.55 7.66 -5.53
CA ASN A 118 22.96 7.94 -5.17
C ASN A 118 23.11 8.48 -3.73
N VAL A 119 22.19 8.11 -2.85
CA VAL A 119 22.24 8.45 -1.43
C VAL A 119 22.66 7.22 -0.64
N ASN A 120 23.60 7.40 0.28
CA ASN A 120 23.97 6.38 1.25
C ASN A 120 22.89 6.32 2.33
N THR A 121 22.33 5.13 2.52
CA THR A 121 21.29 4.89 3.52
C THR A 121 21.84 4.01 4.62
N TYR A 122 21.60 4.42 5.86
CA TYR A 122 22.02 3.74 7.07
C TYR A 122 20.81 3.04 7.67
N ILE A 123 20.95 1.76 7.95
CA ILE A 123 19.92 0.94 8.57
C ILE A 123 20.35 0.70 10.01
N VAL A 124 19.46 1.06 10.94
CA VAL A 124 19.71 0.97 12.38
C VAL A 124 18.60 0.18 13.04
N LYS A 125 18.96 -0.70 13.96
CA LYS A 125 18.03 -1.37 14.86
C LYS A 125 17.96 -0.60 16.18
N LEU A 126 16.77 -0.11 16.50
CA LEU A 126 16.41 0.50 17.77
C LEU A 126 15.82 -0.56 18.71
N ILE A 127 16.09 -0.43 20.00
CA ILE A 127 15.59 -1.31 21.06
C ILE A 127 14.81 -0.45 22.05
N PHE A 128 13.50 -0.68 22.11
CA PHE A 128 12.60 0.01 23.02
C PHE A 128 12.74 -0.50 24.47
N SER A 129 12.15 0.23 25.42
CA SER A 129 12.24 -0.10 26.86
C SER A 129 11.57 -1.43 27.22
N ASP A 130 10.58 -1.86 26.43
CA ASP A 130 9.94 -3.16 26.55
C ASP A 130 10.71 -4.30 25.86
N GLY A 131 11.93 -4.03 25.38
CA GLY A 131 12.80 -4.99 24.69
C GLY A 131 12.42 -5.24 23.23
N SER A 132 11.35 -4.63 22.72
CA SER A 132 10.96 -4.79 21.32
C SER A 132 11.94 -4.08 20.38
N GLY A 133 12.28 -4.74 19.27
CA GLY A 133 13.17 -4.21 18.24
C GLY A 133 12.40 -3.45 17.14
N TYR A 134 13.03 -2.43 16.57
CA TYR A 134 12.49 -1.62 15.48
C TYR A 134 13.60 -1.14 14.55
N TYR A 135 13.48 -1.41 13.26
CA TYR A 135 14.41 -0.99 12.23
C TYR A 135 13.98 0.34 11.59
N ILE A 136 14.95 1.25 11.44
CA ILE A 136 14.82 2.48 10.68
C ILE A 136 15.87 2.55 9.57
N ALA A 137 15.52 3.23 8.47
CA ALA A 137 16.48 3.70 7.48
C ALA A 137 16.69 5.20 7.67
N LEU A 138 17.94 5.67 7.61
CA LEU A 138 18.33 7.07 7.67
C LEU A 138 19.16 7.45 6.46
N TRP A 139 18.98 8.67 5.99
CA TRP A 139 19.80 9.19 4.90
C TRP A 139 19.85 10.71 4.92
N ARG A 140 20.92 11.25 4.35
CA ARG A 140 21.14 12.70 4.28
C ARG A 140 20.87 13.21 2.88
N ILE A 141 20.11 14.29 2.77
CA ILE A 141 19.95 15.07 1.53
C ILE A 141 20.24 16.51 1.92
N GLU A 142 21.25 17.10 1.27
CA GLU A 142 21.74 18.46 1.60
C GLU A 142 22.10 18.58 3.10
N ASP A 143 21.51 19.53 3.80
CA ASP A 143 21.73 19.81 5.22
C ASP A 143 20.78 19.05 6.15
N LYS A 144 19.85 18.24 5.61
CA LYS A 144 18.81 17.55 6.37
C LYS A 144 19.09 16.07 6.48
N LEU A 145 18.87 15.55 7.69
CA LEU A 145 18.83 14.12 7.96
C LEU A 145 17.38 13.66 7.97
N TYR A 146 17.10 12.61 7.21
CA TYR A 146 15.79 12.00 7.07
C TYR A 146 15.83 10.60 7.66
N TYR A 147 14.70 10.13 8.18
CA TYR A 147 14.50 8.74 8.55
C TYR A 147 13.12 8.24 8.16
N CYS A 148 13.01 6.93 8.00
CA CYS A 148 11.73 6.24 7.87
C CYS A 148 11.81 4.86 8.56
N GLY A 149 10.67 4.37 9.05
CA GLY A 149 10.53 3.02 9.55
C GLY A 149 10.66 2.02 8.42
N ILE A 150 11.43 0.95 8.66
CA ILE A 150 11.59 -0.17 7.72
C ILE A 150 11.27 -1.52 8.39
N THR A 151 10.47 -1.47 9.46
CA THR A 151 10.10 -2.63 10.26
C THR A 151 8.82 -3.25 9.73
N ARG A 152 8.86 -4.56 9.52
CA ARG A 152 7.66 -5.38 9.37
C ARG A 152 7.66 -6.51 10.37
N ARG A 153 6.46 -6.99 10.68
CA ARG A 153 6.25 -8.18 11.48
C ARG A 153 5.68 -9.28 10.61
N GLU A 154 6.36 -10.41 10.53
CA GLU A 154 5.90 -11.61 9.84
C GLU A 154 5.15 -12.54 10.79
N GLY A 155 4.20 -13.29 10.23
CA GLY A 155 3.49 -14.33 10.92
C GLY A 155 2.40 -14.95 10.06
N ILE A 156 1.26 -15.24 10.68
CA ILE A 156 0.20 -16.05 10.07
C ILE A 156 -1.16 -15.35 10.22
N LEU A 157 -1.93 -15.33 9.14
CA LEU A 157 -3.34 -14.94 9.12
C LEU A 157 -4.22 -16.21 9.05
N TYR A 158 -5.16 -16.36 9.98
CA TYR A 158 -6.01 -17.54 10.12
C TYR A 158 -7.43 -17.28 9.60
N VAL A 159 -7.84 -18.01 8.56
CA VAL A 159 -9.14 -17.88 7.89
C VAL A 159 -9.85 -19.22 7.87
N GLY A 160 -10.80 -19.43 8.78
CA GLY A 160 -11.37 -20.76 9.01
C GLY A 160 -10.27 -21.75 9.39
N GLU A 161 -10.16 -22.81 8.61
CA GLU A 161 -9.13 -23.84 8.75
C GLU A 161 -7.86 -23.54 7.94
N LYS A 162 -7.86 -22.48 7.13
CA LYS A 162 -6.71 -22.09 6.30
C LYS A 162 -5.81 -21.11 7.03
N SER A 163 -4.52 -21.23 6.78
CA SER A 163 -3.50 -20.30 7.27
C SER A 163 -2.73 -19.71 6.10
N TYR A 164 -2.55 -18.40 6.10
CA TYR A 164 -1.78 -17.68 5.09
C TYR A 164 -0.54 -17.07 5.74
N LYS A 165 0.61 -17.15 5.07
CA LYS A 165 1.78 -16.36 5.46
C LYS A 165 1.42 -14.89 5.28
N ALA A 166 1.63 -14.11 6.32
CA ALA A 166 1.28 -12.71 6.31
C ALA A 166 2.37 -11.86 6.96
N ALA A 167 2.38 -10.57 6.64
CA ALA A 167 3.16 -9.60 7.35
C ALA A 167 2.38 -8.29 7.53
N ILE A 168 2.72 -7.51 8.54
CA ILE A 168 2.24 -6.13 8.67
C ILE A 168 3.41 -5.18 8.81
N ALA A 169 3.25 -3.98 8.27
CA ALA A 169 4.16 -2.88 8.45
C ALA A 169 3.38 -1.60 8.77
N GLU A 170 3.98 -0.68 9.51
CA GLU A 170 3.42 0.64 9.80
C GLU A 170 3.63 1.57 8.59
N THR A 171 2.90 2.69 8.43
CA THR A 171 3.14 3.61 7.29
C THR A 171 3.59 5.02 7.65
N ASP A 172 3.56 5.40 8.93
CA ASP A 172 3.67 6.78 9.43
C ASP A 172 4.98 7.10 10.17
N SER A 173 5.75 6.06 10.46
CA SER A 173 7.04 6.02 11.13
C SER A 173 7.08 6.70 12.48
N ASP A 174 6.09 6.40 13.31
CA ASP A 174 6.07 6.73 14.75
C ASP A 174 6.38 5.54 15.67
N GLY A 175 6.50 4.33 15.12
CA GLY A 175 6.75 3.09 15.88
C GLY A 175 5.50 2.43 16.46
N TRP A 176 4.31 2.96 16.17
CA TRP A 176 3.02 2.38 16.58
C TRP A 176 2.24 1.84 15.39
N TYR A 177 1.62 0.68 15.58
CA TYR A 177 0.68 0.12 14.61
C TYR A 177 -0.72 0.63 14.93
N THR A 178 -1.39 1.22 13.93
CA THR A 178 -2.79 1.65 14.02
C THR A 178 -3.55 1.18 12.79
N LYS A 179 -4.87 0.96 12.91
CA LYS A 179 -5.65 0.40 11.80
C LYS A 179 -5.64 1.24 10.52
N ASP A 180 -5.42 2.55 10.66
CA ASP A 180 -5.43 3.50 9.55
C ASP A 180 -4.02 3.72 8.94
N ALA A 181 -2.97 3.26 9.63
CA ALA A 181 -1.57 3.46 9.23
C ALA A 181 -0.79 2.14 9.18
N ILE A 182 -1.40 1.10 8.60
CA ILE A 182 -0.73 -0.18 8.36
C ILE A 182 -0.85 -0.65 6.91
N LEU A 183 0.16 -1.40 6.50
CA LEU A 183 0.21 -2.18 5.28
C LEU A 183 0.23 -3.67 5.65
N LEU A 184 -0.86 -4.37 5.36
CA LEU A 184 -0.97 -5.81 5.47
C LEU A 184 -0.49 -6.47 4.17
N MET A 185 0.30 -7.52 4.29
CA MET A 185 0.82 -8.35 3.21
C MET A 185 0.32 -9.77 3.43
N VAL A 186 -0.28 -10.40 2.42
CA VAL A 186 -0.80 -11.78 2.54
C VAL A 186 -0.42 -12.56 1.31
N ASP A 187 0.35 -13.63 1.49
CA ASP A 187 0.71 -14.58 0.43
C ASP A 187 -0.54 -15.39 0.04
N LEU A 188 -1.31 -14.87 -0.91
CA LEU A 188 -2.58 -15.46 -1.35
C LEU A 188 -2.35 -16.62 -2.32
N ASN A 189 -1.23 -16.61 -3.04
CA ASN A 189 -0.89 -17.64 -4.02
C ASN A 189 -0.06 -18.81 -3.45
N GLY A 190 0.44 -18.69 -2.21
CA GLY A 190 1.16 -19.73 -1.48
C GLY A 190 2.61 -19.92 -1.93
N ASN A 191 3.22 -18.95 -2.60
CA ASN A 191 4.57 -19.06 -3.14
C ASN A 191 5.68 -18.74 -2.11
N GLY A 192 5.30 -18.36 -0.88
CA GLY A 192 6.19 -18.02 0.22
C GLY A 192 6.77 -16.60 0.17
N LYS A 193 6.42 -15.81 -0.85
CA LYS A 193 6.84 -14.42 -1.08
C LYS A 193 5.62 -13.50 -1.03
N PHE A 194 5.87 -12.19 -1.10
CA PHE A 194 4.83 -11.18 -1.19
C PHE A 194 4.98 -10.44 -2.51
N ASP A 195 4.02 -10.60 -3.41
CA ASP A 195 4.00 -9.96 -4.72
C ASP A 195 3.24 -8.63 -4.67
N GLY A 196 3.52 -7.67 -5.57
CA GLY A 196 2.92 -6.33 -5.53
C GLY A 196 1.37 -6.28 -5.37
N PRO A 197 0.60 -7.16 -6.06
CA PRO A 197 -0.83 -7.40 -5.83
C PRO A 197 -1.28 -7.73 -4.40
N GLU A 198 -0.38 -8.28 -3.57
CA GLU A 198 -0.64 -8.87 -2.26
C GLU A 198 -0.43 -7.90 -1.09
N PHE A 199 -0.43 -6.60 -1.39
CA PHE A 199 -0.29 -5.53 -0.42
C PHE A 199 -1.63 -4.82 -0.22
N PHE A 200 -2.06 -4.71 1.04
CA PHE A 200 -3.39 -4.36 1.47
C PHE A 200 -3.33 -3.23 2.52
N ARG A 201 -3.84 -2.05 2.19
CA ARG A 201 -3.89 -0.92 3.15
C ARG A 201 -5.14 -0.90 4.03
N LYS A 202 -6.31 -1.20 3.43
CA LYS A 202 -7.60 -1.03 4.10
C LYS A 202 -8.50 -2.25 3.92
N TYR A 203 -8.65 -2.68 2.67
CA TYR A 203 -9.47 -3.83 2.32
C TYR A 203 -8.61 -5.00 1.83
N LEU A 204 -9.09 -6.21 2.09
CA LEU A 204 -8.54 -7.47 1.66
C LEU A 204 -9.68 -8.33 1.10
N LYS A 205 -9.45 -9.09 0.03
CA LYS A 205 -10.37 -10.12 -0.45
C LYS A 205 -9.68 -11.47 -0.33
N ILE A 206 -10.36 -12.45 0.25
CA ILE A 206 -9.91 -13.84 0.37
C ILE A 206 -11.05 -14.73 -0.09
N GLY A 207 -10.82 -15.51 -1.15
CA GLY A 207 -11.91 -16.20 -1.85
C GLY A 207 -12.96 -15.20 -2.33
N GLU A 208 -14.23 -15.44 -2.04
CA GLU A 208 -15.34 -14.55 -2.42
C GLU A 208 -15.68 -13.47 -1.37
N GLU A 209 -14.95 -13.43 -0.26
CA GLU A 209 -15.26 -12.56 0.87
C GLU A 209 -14.32 -11.36 0.96
N TYR A 210 -14.85 -10.23 1.42
CA TYR A 210 -14.13 -8.98 1.62
C TYR A 210 -13.97 -8.70 3.11
N PHE A 211 -12.83 -8.13 3.49
CA PHE A 211 -12.46 -7.84 4.86
C PHE A 211 -11.86 -6.44 5.00
N THR A 212 -12.05 -5.83 6.16
CA THR A 212 -11.38 -4.59 6.58
C THR A 212 -10.68 -4.80 7.91
N ILE A 213 -9.67 -3.99 8.19
CA ILE A 213 -8.98 -4.01 9.47
C ILE A 213 -9.89 -3.40 10.54
N GLU A 214 -10.26 -4.20 11.54
CA GLU A 214 -11.02 -3.72 12.68
C GLU A 214 -10.09 -3.21 13.79
N SER A 215 -9.07 -4.00 14.12
CA SER A 215 -8.08 -3.61 15.12
C SER A 215 -6.70 -4.21 14.85
N VAL A 216 -5.69 -3.53 15.38
CA VAL A 216 -4.31 -3.99 15.43
C VAL A 216 -3.74 -3.63 16.80
N THR A 217 -3.00 -4.54 17.42
CA THR A 217 -2.29 -4.23 18.67
C THR A 217 -1.24 -3.17 18.42
N LYS A 218 -1.05 -2.24 19.36
CA LYS A 218 -0.09 -1.13 19.21
C LYS A 218 1.33 -1.57 18.84
N ASN A 219 1.79 -2.70 19.38
CA ASN A 219 3.11 -3.27 19.08
C ASN A 219 3.15 -4.06 17.76
N GLY A 220 2.02 -4.31 17.10
CA GLY A 220 1.91 -5.02 15.83
C GLY A 220 1.94 -6.55 15.94
N GLU A 221 1.72 -7.14 17.11
CA GLU A 221 1.74 -8.60 17.29
C GLU A 221 0.45 -9.30 16.85
N ALA A 222 -0.68 -8.61 16.83
CA ALA A 222 -1.95 -9.17 16.39
C ALA A 222 -2.79 -8.19 15.58
N ILE A 223 -3.56 -8.73 14.65
CA ILE A 223 -4.56 -8.01 13.86
C ILE A 223 -5.89 -8.77 13.89
N VAL A 224 -6.99 -8.04 13.86
CA VAL A 224 -8.33 -8.57 13.66
C VAL A 224 -8.92 -7.88 12.44
N LEU A 225 -9.38 -8.70 11.50
CA LEU A 225 -10.13 -8.27 10.33
C LEU A 225 -11.59 -8.64 10.51
N GLU A 226 -12.49 -7.80 10.03
CA GLU A 226 -13.93 -8.06 10.00
C GLU A 226 -14.44 -8.12 8.58
N LYS A 227 -15.50 -8.89 8.34
CA LYS A 227 -16.16 -8.98 7.05
C LYS A 227 -16.73 -7.62 6.65
N SER A 228 -16.42 -7.21 5.43
CA SER A 228 -16.86 -5.95 4.83
C SER A 228 -17.82 -6.20 3.68
N SER A 229 -18.75 -5.29 3.46
CA SER A 229 -19.55 -5.23 2.22
C SER A 229 -18.82 -4.50 1.09
N THR A 230 -17.68 -3.87 1.37
CA THR A 230 -16.95 -3.08 0.36
C THR A 230 -16.19 -4.01 -0.58
N SER A 231 -16.74 -4.17 -1.78
CA SER A 231 -16.09 -4.89 -2.88
C SER A 231 -14.77 -4.23 -3.29
N VAL A 232 -13.71 -5.03 -3.33
CA VAL A 232 -12.38 -4.63 -3.82
C VAL A 232 -11.82 -5.63 -4.82
N LEU A 233 -11.04 -5.11 -5.77
CA LEU A 233 -10.33 -5.93 -6.74
C LEU A 233 -9.23 -6.73 -6.03
N VAL A 234 -9.16 -8.02 -6.31
CA VAL A 234 -7.91 -8.79 -6.20
C VAL A 234 -7.27 -8.70 -7.57
N PRO A 235 -6.05 -8.17 -7.68
CA PRO A 235 -5.63 -7.72 -8.98
C PRO A 235 -4.81 -8.79 -9.72
N PHE A 236 -5.32 -10.02 -9.64
CA PHE A 236 -4.86 -11.17 -10.42
C PHE A 236 -5.74 -11.34 -11.66
N ILE A 237 -5.13 -11.80 -12.75
CA ILE A 237 -5.86 -12.11 -13.98
C ILE A 237 -6.88 -13.22 -13.68
N GLY A 238 -8.11 -13.07 -14.18
CA GLY A 238 -9.22 -13.99 -13.92
C GLY A 238 -10.20 -13.52 -12.85
N GLU A 239 -9.86 -12.47 -12.09
CA GLU A 239 -10.73 -11.94 -11.04
C GLU A 239 -11.83 -11.02 -11.59
N THR A 240 -13.01 -11.10 -10.97
CA THR A 240 -14.13 -10.21 -11.31
C THR A 240 -13.84 -8.78 -10.88
N PHE A 241 -14.08 -7.84 -11.78
CA PHE A 241 -13.88 -6.43 -11.50
C PHE A 241 -14.97 -5.90 -10.55
N PRO A 242 -14.62 -5.14 -9.50
CA PRO A 242 -15.59 -4.68 -8.51
C PRO A 242 -16.56 -3.67 -9.12
N ASP A 243 -17.80 -3.68 -8.63
CA ASP A 243 -18.79 -2.68 -8.98
C ASP A 243 -18.41 -1.31 -8.37
N ILE A 244 -18.05 -0.36 -9.23
CA ILE A 244 -17.67 0.99 -8.83
C ILE A 244 -18.14 2.02 -9.87
N SER A 245 -18.73 3.10 -9.34
CA SER A 245 -19.26 4.20 -10.12
C SER A 245 -18.45 5.47 -9.90
N PHE A 246 -18.25 6.18 -10.99
CA PHE A 246 -17.52 7.45 -11.05
C PHE A 246 -18.42 8.55 -11.59
N LYS A 247 -18.04 9.80 -11.38
CA LYS A 247 -18.62 10.94 -12.11
C LYS A 247 -17.64 11.35 -13.19
N GLU A 248 -18.06 11.36 -14.45
CA GLU A 248 -17.27 11.93 -15.55
C GLU A 248 -17.34 13.47 -15.52
N LEU A 249 -16.58 14.14 -16.39
CA LEU A 249 -16.53 15.62 -16.45
C LEU A 249 -17.90 16.28 -16.68
N SER A 250 -18.81 15.64 -17.40
CA SER A 250 -20.19 16.13 -17.62
C SER A 250 -21.06 16.08 -16.36
N GLY A 251 -20.59 15.44 -15.29
CA GLY A 251 -21.35 15.14 -14.08
C GLY A 251 -22.15 13.84 -14.15
N LYS A 252 -22.21 13.19 -15.32
CA LYS A 252 -22.88 11.90 -15.50
C LYS A 252 -22.18 10.81 -14.67
N THR A 253 -22.98 9.98 -14.02
CA THR A 253 -22.46 8.81 -13.31
C THR A 253 -22.17 7.70 -14.32
N VAL A 254 -20.98 7.13 -14.22
CA VAL A 254 -20.49 6.07 -15.08
C VAL A 254 -20.05 4.91 -14.20
N ASN A 255 -20.68 3.77 -14.39
CA ASN A 255 -20.25 2.53 -13.79
C ASN A 255 -19.36 1.77 -14.80
N LEU A 256 -18.21 1.29 -14.33
CA LEU A 256 -17.28 0.51 -15.17
C LEU A 256 -17.86 -0.87 -15.54
N VAL A 257 -18.82 -1.36 -14.76
CA VAL A 257 -19.43 -2.69 -14.91
C VAL A 257 -20.75 -2.66 -15.72
N GLU A 258 -21.54 -1.58 -15.65
CA GLU A 258 -22.91 -1.48 -16.24
C GLU A 258 -23.03 -1.82 -17.73
N LYS A 259 -21.99 -1.56 -18.53
CA LYS A 259 -21.96 -2.00 -19.93
C LYS A 259 -21.47 -3.43 -20.05
N ALA A 260 -22.31 -4.37 -19.62
CA ALA A 260 -22.06 -5.78 -19.83
C ALA A 260 -21.91 -6.07 -21.33
N ARG A 261 -21.05 -7.04 -21.67
CA ARG A 261 -20.82 -7.54 -23.04
C ARG A 261 -19.90 -6.71 -23.96
N GLU A 262 -19.25 -5.66 -23.45
CA GLU A 262 -18.23 -4.92 -24.19
C GLU A 262 -16.84 -5.14 -23.57
N TRP A 263 -15.81 -5.24 -24.42
CA TRP A 263 -14.42 -5.15 -23.97
C TRP A 263 -14.15 -3.74 -23.42
N LYS A 264 -13.37 -3.65 -22.33
CA LYS A 264 -13.06 -2.36 -21.69
C LYS A 264 -11.58 -2.22 -21.42
N VAL A 265 -11.06 -1.01 -21.59
CA VAL A 265 -9.71 -0.63 -21.20
C VAL A 265 -9.81 0.48 -20.15
N ILE A 266 -9.12 0.32 -19.03
CA ILE A 266 -9.00 1.33 -17.99
C ILE A 266 -7.55 1.77 -17.93
N TYR A 267 -7.34 3.09 -17.99
CA TYR A 267 -6.04 3.71 -17.84
C TYR A 267 -6.08 4.71 -16.70
N PHE A 268 -5.17 4.56 -15.74
CA PHE A 268 -5.00 5.46 -14.60
C PHE A 268 -3.64 6.15 -14.68
N ASN A 269 -3.63 7.48 -14.54
CA ASN A 269 -2.41 8.27 -14.42
C ASN A 269 -2.68 9.60 -13.66
N PHE A 270 -1.63 10.27 -13.22
CA PHE A 270 -1.64 11.62 -12.67
C PHE A 270 -1.47 12.62 -13.82
N LEU A 271 -2.35 13.62 -13.88
CA LEU A 271 -2.27 14.66 -14.90
C LEU A 271 -1.23 15.70 -14.49
N THR A 272 0.05 15.43 -14.76
CA THR A 272 1.17 16.36 -14.54
C THR A 272 1.80 16.73 -15.87
N ALA A 273 2.52 17.87 -15.92
CA ALA A 273 3.19 18.33 -17.14
C ALA A 273 4.13 17.26 -17.75
N SER A 274 4.82 16.48 -16.91
CA SER A 274 5.70 15.40 -17.34
C SER A 274 4.96 14.21 -17.98
N GLU A 275 3.72 13.96 -17.57
CA GLU A 275 2.94 12.79 -18.03
C GLU A 275 2.05 13.10 -19.26
N VAL A 276 1.84 14.38 -19.62
CA VAL A 276 0.93 14.79 -20.72
C VAL A 276 1.24 14.09 -22.04
N SER A 277 2.51 14.03 -22.44
CA SER A 277 2.89 13.41 -23.71
C SER A 277 2.48 11.92 -23.73
N LYS A 278 2.68 11.23 -22.61
CA LYS A 278 2.32 9.83 -22.43
C LYS A 278 0.81 9.62 -22.40
N ILE A 279 0.08 10.49 -21.70
CA ILE A 279 -1.38 10.48 -21.66
C ILE A 279 -1.97 10.66 -23.06
N ASN A 280 -1.46 11.62 -23.85
CA ASN A 280 -1.91 11.84 -25.22
C ASN A 280 -1.64 10.63 -26.12
N MET A 281 -0.47 10.02 -26.00
CA MET A 281 -0.13 8.79 -26.74
C MET A 281 -1.12 7.65 -26.46
N TRP A 282 -1.50 7.44 -25.19
CA TRP A 282 -2.52 6.44 -24.84
C TRP A 282 -3.92 6.83 -25.31
N LEU A 283 -4.32 8.10 -25.23
CA LEU A 283 -5.62 8.58 -25.72
C LEU A 283 -5.76 8.42 -27.24
N ASP A 284 -4.69 8.64 -28.00
CA ASP A 284 -4.66 8.37 -29.44
C ASP A 284 -4.86 6.87 -29.72
N ALA A 285 -4.17 5.99 -28.97
CA ALA A 285 -4.36 4.55 -29.09
C ALA A 285 -5.78 4.10 -28.73
N PHE A 286 -6.36 4.66 -27.66
CA PHE A 286 -7.73 4.36 -27.23
C PHE A 286 -8.78 4.76 -28.24
N SER A 287 -8.51 5.81 -29.03
CA SER A 287 -9.39 6.22 -30.13
C SER A 287 -9.41 5.18 -31.26
N GLU A 288 -8.29 4.47 -31.49
CA GLU A 288 -8.27 3.33 -32.41
C GLU A 288 -8.98 2.10 -31.82
N PHE A 289 -8.85 1.83 -30.51
CA PHE A 289 -9.55 0.73 -29.85
C PHE A 289 -11.08 0.88 -29.87
N LEU A 290 -11.58 2.12 -29.81
CA LEU A 290 -13.01 2.40 -29.96
C LEU A 290 -13.55 1.94 -31.32
N LYS A 291 -12.76 2.06 -32.40
CA LYS A 291 -13.13 1.56 -33.73
C LYS A 291 -13.21 0.03 -33.78
N MET A 292 -12.54 -0.65 -32.84
CA MET A 292 -12.59 -2.11 -32.67
C MET A 292 -13.72 -2.56 -31.73
N GLY A 293 -14.61 -1.65 -31.30
CA GLY A 293 -15.70 -1.95 -30.37
C GLY A 293 -15.26 -2.08 -28.91
N VAL A 294 -14.05 -1.61 -28.57
CA VAL A 294 -13.52 -1.63 -27.20
C VAL A 294 -13.73 -0.29 -26.54
N ARG A 295 -14.37 -0.28 -25.36
CA ARG A 295 -14.67 0.95 -24.64
C ARG A 295 -13.51 1.37 -23.75
N SER A 296 -13.11 2.64 -23.87
CA SER A 296 -11.94 3.16 -23.15
C SER A 296 -12.35 4.13 -22.04
N TYR A 297 -11.81 3.91 -20.85
CA TYR A 297 -11.99 4.71 -19.65
C TYR A 297 -10.64 5.23 -19.17
N VAL A 298 -10.54 6.55 -18.96
CA VAL A 298 -9.31 7.21 -18.55
C VAL A 298 -9.53 7.92 -17.23
N LEU A 299 -8.96 7.37 -16.17
CA LEU A 299 -9.02 7.87 -14.81
C LEU A 299 -7.82 8.81 -14.59
N LEU A 300 -8.09 10.11 -14.44
CA LEU A 300 -7.05 11.12 -14.27
C LEU A 300 -7.13 11.80 -12.92
N VAL A 301 -6.03 11.77 -12.17
CA VAL A 301 -5.89 12.58 -10.97
C VAL A 301 -5.44 13.97 -11.38
N ALA A 302 -6.33 14.94 -11.27
CA ALA A 302 -6.01 16.34 -11.58
C ALA A 302 -5.25 16.99 -10.41
N PRO A 303 -4.28 17.87 -10.67
CA PRO A 303 -3.69 18.71 -9.63
C PRO A 303 -4.78 19.54 -8.96
N SER A 304 -4.82 19.55 -7.63
CA SER A 304 -5.60 20.56 -6.90
C SER A 304 -4.95 21.91 -7.14
N SER A 305 -5.76 22.94 -7.41
CA SER A 305 -5.33 24.34 -7.60
C SER A 305 -4.39 24.90 -6.50
N CYS A 306 -4.30 24.24 -5.34
CA CYS A 306 -3.54 24.68 -4.17
C CYS A 306 -2.06 24.24 -4.12
N ASN A 307 -1.55 23.46 -5.08
CA ASN A 307 -0.14 23.02 -5.12
C ASN A 307 0.63 23.52 -6.35
N CYS A 308 0.02 24.39 -7.15
CA CYS A 308 0.71 25.06 -8.25
C CYS A 308 1.43 26.28 -7.68
N THR A 309 2.76 26.27 -7.74
CA THR A 309 3.59 27.39 -7.30
C THR A 309 3.44 28.60 -8.22
N SER A 310 2.91 28.40 -9.43
CA SER A 310 2.50 29.46 -10.34
C SER A 310 1.18 29.14 -11.07
N CYS A 311 0.45 30.18 -11.48
CA CYS A 311 -0.78 30.03 -12.28
C CYS A 311 -0.56 29.38 -13.66
N GLU A 312 0.69 29.24 -14.11
CA GLU A 312 1.06 28.55 -15.37
C GLU A 312 1.12 27.01 -15.21
N GLU A 313 1.26 26.50 -13.99
CA GLU A 313 1.27 25.05 -13.70
C GLU A 313 -0.15 24.45 -13.58
N CYS A 314 -1.19 25.30 -13.63
CA CYS A 314 -2.54 24.96 -13.18
C CYS A 314 -3.62 24.99 -14.27
N SER A 315 -3.28 24.69 -15.53
CA SER A 315 -4.28 24.57 -16.60
C SER A 315 -3.94 23.51 -17.65
N LEU A 316 -3.68 22.27 -17.22
CA LEU A 316 -3.98 21.16 -18.12
C LEU A 316 -5.49 21.00 -18.18
N ASP A 317 -6.07 21.62 -19.20
CA ASP A 317 -7.50 21.70 -19.42
C ASP A 317 -8.08 20.31 -19.75
N LEU A 318 -8.57 19.65 -18.70
CA LEU A 318 -9.35 18.41 -18.79
C LEU A 318 -10.52 18.56 -19.77
N GLU A 319 -11.12 19.75 -19.88
CA GLU A 319 -12.19 19.98 -20.84
C GLU A 319 -11.68 19.97 -22.27
N SER A 320 -10.51 20.55 -22.55
CA SER A 320 -9.87 20.48 -23.87
C SER A 320 -9.51 19.06 -24.25
N LEU A 321 -8.97 18.27 -23.30
CA LEU A 321 -8.71 16.84 -23.52
C LEU A 321 -10.02 16.09 -23.84
N ALA A 322 -11.07 16.31 -23.05
CA ALA A 322 -12.36 15.67 -23.26
C ALA A 322 -13.03 16.10 -24.58
N LYS A 323 -12.87 17.36 -24.99
CA LYS A 323 -13.35 17.86 -26.29
C LYS A 323 -12.59 17.21 -27.45
N LYS A 324 -11.26 17.07 -27.34
CA LYS A 324 -10.42 16.42 -28.36
C LYS A 324 -10.76 14.93 -28.49
N TYR A 325 -11.02 14.26 -27.38
CA TYR A 325 -11.28 12.81 -27.31
C TYR A 325 -12.72 12.50 -26.87
N LYS A 326 -13.71 13.08 -27.56
CA LYS A 326 -15.14 13.05 -27.19
C LYS A 326 -15.75 11.64 -26.98
N ASP A 327 -15.17 10.62 -27.61
CA ASP A 327 -15.68 9.25 -27.57
C ASP A 327 -14.99 8.40 -26.47
N ILE A 328 -13.97 8.95 -25.80
CA ILE A 328 -13.29 8.36 -24.64
C ILE A 328 -13.91 8.91 -23.36
N THR A 329 -14.23 8.02 -22.42
CA THR A 329 -14.76 8.45 -21.12
C THR A 329 -13.62 8.87 -20.19
N ILE A 330 -13.46 10.17 -19.96
CA ILE A 330 -12.48 10.73 -19.02
C ILE A 330 -13.14 10.98 -17.67
N VAL A 331 -12.56 10.39 -16.62
CA VAL A 331 -13.04 10.48 -15.24
C VAL A 331 -12.01 11.24 -14.41
N PRO A 332 -12.35 12.44 -13.90
CA PRO A 332 -11.52 13.13 -12.95
C PRO A 332 -11.61 12.47 -11.57
N ILE A 333 -10.47 12.18 -10.96
CA ILE A 333 -10.36 11.70 -9.58
C ILE A 333 -9.95 12.88 -8.69
N SER A 334 -10.80 13.21 -7.72
CA SER A 334 -10.44 14.17 -6.68
C SER A 334 -9.46 13.55 -5.67
N ARG A 335 -8.60 14.38 -5.08
CA ARG A 335 -7.61 13.95 -4.08
C ARG A 335 -8.27 13.27 -2.87
N GLU A 336 -9.44 13.75 -2.45
CA GLU A 336 -10.24 13.16 -1.36
C GLU A 336 -10.71 11.73 -1.64
N LYS A 337 -10.93 11.37 -2.92
CA LYS A 337 -11.39 10.04 -3.33
C LYS A 337 -10.25 9.15 -3.80
N LEU A 338 -9.05 9.70 -3.96
CA LEU A 338 -7.90 9.04 -4.56
C LEU A 338 -7.54 7.75 -3.80
N ASP A 339 -7.42 7.84 -2.48
CA ASP A 339 -7.03 6.69 -1.67
C ASP A 339 -8.06 5.57 -1.74
N GLU A 340 -9.34 5.89 -1.58
CA GLU A 340 -10.43 4.91 -1.65
C GLU A 340 -10.48 4.23 -3.03
N ILE A 341 -10.39 4.99 -4.13
CA ILE A 341 -10.42 4.45 -5.49
C ILE A 341 -9.18 3.59 -5.76
N THR A 342 -7.99 4.09 -5.40
CA THR A 342 -6.72 3.39 -5.58
C THR A 342 -6.71 2.07 -4.83
N ILE A 343 -7.23 2.04 -3.60
CA ILE A 343 -7.32 0.81 -2.81
C ILE A 343 -8.37 -0.14 -3.39
N ARG A 344 -9.59 0.34 -3.69
CA ARG A 344 -10.67 -0.52 -4.21
C ARG A 344 -10.33 -1.14 -5.55
N LEU A 345 -9.68 -0.40 -6.45
CA LEU A 345 -9.30 -0.85 -7.78
C LEU A 345 -7.86 -1.38 -7.88
N ARG A 346 -7.10 -1.37 -6.77
CA ARG A 346 -5.67 -1.73 -6.76
C ARG A 346 -4.89 -0.98 -7.83
N LEU A 347 -5.07 0.32 -7.92
CA LEU A 347 -4.29 1.14 -8.86
C LEU A 347 -2.85 1.23 -8.33
N LEU A 348 -1.90 1.06 -9.23
CA LEU A 348 -0.47 1.23 -9.00
C LEU A 348 -0.08 2.68 -9.27
N TYR A 349 0.82 3.20 -8.44
CA TYR A 349 1.43 4.52 -8.64
C TYR A 349 2.74 4.38 -9.41
N PRO A 350 3.00 5.19 -10.46
CA PRO A 350 2.19 6.33 -10.91
C PRO A 350 1.10 5.99 -11.94
N GLU A 351 1.16 4.80 -12.55
CA GLU A 351 0.34 4.47 -13.73
C GLU A 351 -0.16 3.03 -13.67
N THR A 352 -1.38 2.81 -14.18
CA THR A 352 -1.97 1.48 -14.31
C THR A 352 -2.79 1.37 -15.58
N LEU A 353 -2.64 0.25 -16.27
CA LEU A 353 -3.49 -0.16 -17.36
C LEU A 353 -4.18 -1.47 -17.01
N MET A 354 -5.47 -1.58 -17.28
CA MET A 354 -6.25 -2.80 -17.12
C MET A 354 -7.11 -3.05 -18.34
N VAL A 355 -7.31 -4.31 -18.70
CA VAL A 355 -8.27 -4.73 -19.73
C VAL A 355 -9.26 -5.68 -19.08
N ILE A 356 -10.55 -5.44 -19.31
CA ILE A 356 -11.67 -6.18 -18.73
C ILE A 356 -12.48 -6.79 -19.86
N SER A 357 -12.84 -8.06 -19.69
CA SER A 357 -13.66 -8.80 -20.64
C SER A 357 -15.14 -8.37 -20.63
N PRO A 358 -15.89 -8.75 -21.69
CA PRO A 358 -17.35 -8.69 -21.73
C PRO A 358 -18.07 -9.25 -20.50
N ASP A 359 -17.47 -10.26 -19.84
CA ASP A 359 -17.98 -10.95 -18.64
C ASP A 359 -17.52 -10.31 -17.32
N ASN A 360 -16.96 -9.10 -17.37
CA ASN A 360 -16.47 -8.36 -16.22
C ASN A 360 -15.28 -9.03 -15.50
N VAL A 361 -14.43 -9.74 -16.25
CA VAL A 361 -13.23 -10.41 -15.73
C VAL A 361 -11.99 -9.62 -16.14
N LEU A 362 -11.08 -9.39 -15.20
CA LEU A 362 -9.78 -8.77 -15.47
C LEU A 362 -8.91 -9.74 -16.32
N VAL A 363 -8.63 -9.39 -17.57
CA VAL A 363 -7.80 -10.22 -18.47
C VAL A 363 -6.36 -9.73 -18.54
N TYR A 364 -6.14 -8.46 -18.23
CA TYR A 364 -4.82 -7.86 -18.23
C TYR A 364 -4.75 -6.78 -17.16
N ARG A 365 -3.59 -6.68 -16.51
CA ARG A 365 -3.21 -5.55 -15.66
C ARG A 365 -1.71 -5.31 -15.80
N THR A 366 -1.31 -4.04 -15.71
CA THR A 366 0.10 -3.67 -15.56
C THR A 366 0.78 -4.53 -14.50
N SER A 367 1.92 -5.12 -14.85
CA SER A 367 2.66 -5.97 -13.93
C SER A 367 3.35 -5.13 -12.85
N ALA A 368 3.22 -5.58 -11.60
CA ALA A 368 3.91 -5.03 -10.44
C ALA A 368 4.62 -6.13 -9.68
N GLY A 369 5.93 -5.99 -9.55
CA GLY A 369 6.79 -6.84 -8.73
C GLY A 369 7.31 -6.11 -7.50
N VAL A 370 7.93 -6.88 -6.61
CA VAL A 370 8.65 -6.37 -5.44
C VAL A 370 10.04 -6.98 -5.42
N VAL A 371 11.06 -6.12 -5.40
CA VAL A 371 12.44 -6.55 -5.23
C VAL A 371 12.74 -6.61 -3.73
N THR A 372 12.91 -7.82 -3.20
CA THR A 372 13.10 -8.11 -1.78
C THR A 372 14.55 -8.47 -1.41
N GLU A 373 15.50 -8.37 -2.35
CA GLU A 373 16.92 -8.70 -2.11
C GLU A 373 17.61 -7.71 -1.13
N GLY A 374 17.03 -6.52 -0.93
CA GLY A 374 17.47 -5.53 0.06
C GLY A 374 16.50 -5.37 1.22
N VAL A 375 16.95 -4.67 2.27
CA VAL A 375 16.11 -4.31 3.42
C VAL A 375 15.05 -3.28 3.05
N ILE A 376 15.34 -2.43 2.06
CA ILE A 376 14.35 -1.53 1.50
C ILE A 376 13.76 -2.17 0.25
N TRP A 377 12.47 -2.50 0.32
CA TRP A 377 11.77 -3.16 -0.78
C TRP A 377 11.43 -2.13 -1.85
N LYS A 378 11.67 -2.49 -3.11
CA LYS A 378 11.38 -1.62 -4.26
C LYS A 378 10.24 -2.21 -5.08
N HIS A 379 9.21 -1.40 -5.33
CA HIS A 379 8.21 -1.74 -6.33
C HIS A 379 8.79 -1.58 -7.72
N THR A 380 8.58 -2.57 -8.57
CA THR A 380 8.92 -2.50 -9.99
C THR A 380 7.63 -2.59 -10.78
N ILE A 381 7.31 -1.54 -11.52
CA ILE A 381 6.15 -1.49 -12.41
C ILE A 381 6.66 -1.60 -13.84
N THR A 382 6.12 -2.56 -14.58
CA THR A 382 6.43 -2.74 -15.99
C THR A 382 5.21 -2.39 -16.81
N MET A 383 5.21 -1.19 -17.38
CA MET A 383 4.17 -0.76 -18.30
C MET A 383 4.39 -1.39 -19.68
N PRO A 384 3.32 -1.87 -20.32
CA PRO A 384 3.38 -2.34 -21.69
C PRO A 384 3.56 -1.15 -22.64
N THR A 385 4.08 -1.41 -23.84
CA THR A 385 3.99 -0.44 -24.94
C THR A 385 2.58 -0.42 -25.51
N VAL A 386 2.23 0.68 -26.19
CA VAL A 386 0.96 0.79 -26.93
C VAL A 386 0.82 -0.38 -27.91
N GLY A 387 1.87 -0.70 -28.68
CA GLY A 387 1.83 -1.79 -29.66
C GLY A 387 1.56 -3.17 -29.03
N GLN A 388 2.10 -3.44 -27.83
CA GLN A 388 1.81 -4.68 -27.10
C GLN A 388 0.32 -4.78 -26.75
N ILE A 389 -0.29 -3.68 -26.33
CA ILE A 389 -1.71 -3.64 -25.97
C ILE A 389 -2.63 -3.65 -27.19
N SER A 390 -2.25 -2.96 -28.28
CA SER A 390 -3.00 -3.04 -29.54
C SER A 390 -3.07 -4.48 -30.04
N ASN A 391 -1.95 -5.20 -30.03
CA ASN A 391 -1.91 -6.61 -30.43
C ASN A 391 -2.77 -7.49 -29.52
N LEU A 392 -2.75 -7.25 -28.21
CA LEU A 392 -3.61 -7.94 -27.25
C LEU A 392 -5.09 -7.69 -27.58
N ILE A 393 -5.50 -6.44 -27.73
CA ILE A 393 -6.88 -6.07 -28.01
C ILE A 393 -7.35 -6.64 -29.35
N GLU A 394 -6.52 -6.58 -30.39
CA GLU A 394 -6.84 -7.20 -31.68
C GLU A 394 -7.04 -8.71 -31.56
N ALA A 395 -6.19 -9.40 -30.80
CA ALA A 395 -6.34 -10.83 -30.58
C ALA A 395 -7.61 -11.17 -29.77
N LEU A 396 -7.97 -10.32 -28.80
CA LEU A 396 -9.14 -10.49 -27.95
C LEU A 396 -10.47 -10.10 -28.64
N ALA A 397 -10.45 -9.13 -29.57
CA ALA A 397 -11.65 -8.66 -30.26
C ALA A 397 -11.99 -9.47 -31.52
N LYS A 398 -11.01 -10.22 -32.06
CA LYS A 398 -11.20 -11.13 -33.22
C LYS A 398 -11.74 -12.51 -32.82
N ASN A 399 -11.63 -12.87 -31.54
CA ASN A 399 -12.13 -14.12 -30.96
C ASN A 399 -13.30 -13.81 -30.01
#